data_AF-A0A6N9Q284-F1
#
_entry.id   AF-A0A6N9Q284-F1
#
_cell.length_a   1.000
_cell.length_b   1.000
_cell.length_c   1.000
_cell.angle_alpha   90.00
_cell.angle_beta   90.00
_cell.angle_gamma   90.00
#
_symmetry.space_group_name_H-M   'P 1'
#
loop_
_entity.id
_entity.type
_entity.pdbx_description
1 polymer ?
#
loop_
_entity_poly.entity_id
_entity_poly.type
_entity_poly.pdbx_seq_one_letter_code
_entity_poly.pdbx_strand_id
1 'polypeptide(L)'
;MVTWLLLAIVYFYFIALDRKIILSDEGIMYTSLLRKYQMKWEEVEEIGVVNYGPYPVSTTATFLCISKERGRAGRLILNLSKDCIYIKYRKSLIPLLRKYWRGEIQT
;
A
#
# COMPACT_ATOMS: atom_id res chain seq x y z
N MET A 1 19.58 -3.50 -33.85
CA MET A 1 18.15 -3.88 -33.76
C MET A 1 17.80 -4.53 -32.42
N VAL A 2 18.56 -5.51 -31.93
CA VAL A 2 18.28 -6.23 -30.66
C VAL A 2 18.31 -5.34 -29.41
N THR A 3 19.16 -4.31 -29.38
CA THR A 3 19.30 -3.38 -28.23
C THR A 3 18.05 -2.53 -27.97
N TRP A 4 17.35 -2.11 -29.02
CA TRP A 4 16.10 -1.34 -28.90
C TRP A 4 14.95 -2.20 -28.35
N LEU A 5 14.92 -3.48 -28.71
CA LEU A 5 13.95 -4.45 -28.19
C LEU A 5 14.16 -4.70 -26.69
N LEU A 6 15.41 -4.84 -26.25
CA LEU A 6 15.74 -4.96 -24.82
C LEU A 6 15.35 -3.70 -24.03
N LEU A 7 15.64 -2.50 -24.57
CA LEU A 7 15.24 -1.25 -23.94
C LEU A 7 13.70 -1.12 -23.86
N ALA A 8 12.98 -1.51 -24.90
CA ALA A 8 11.52 -1.51 -24.90
C ALA A 8 10.93 -2.49 -23.89
N ILE A 9 11.50 -3.69 -23.75
CA ILE A 9 11.09 -4.68 -22.75
C ILE A 9 11.33 -4.16 -21.33
N VAL A 10 12.51 -3.59 -21.07
CA VAL A 10 12.83 -2.99 -19.76
C VAL A 10 11.89 -1.83 -19.45
N TYR A 11 11.65 -0.94 -20.43
CA TYR A 11 10.73 0.18 -20.27
C TYR A 11 9.29 -0.27 -19.99
N PHE A 12 8.79 -1.25 -20.75
CA PHE A 12 7.48 -1.85 -20.49
C PHE A 12 7.43 -2.51 -19.13
N TYR A 13 8.49 -3.20 -18.70
CA TYR A 13 8.57 -3.81 -17.38
C TYR A 13 8.44 -2.77 -16.26
N PHE A 14 9.13 -1.63 -16.38
CA PHE A 14 9.03 -0.54 -15.41
C PHE A 14 7.63 0.10 -15.37
N ILE A 15 7.00 0.34 -16.51
CA ILE A 15 5.63 0.90 -16.56
C ILE A 15 4.59 -0.09 -16.06
N ALA A 16 4.73 -1.35 -16.45
CA ALA A 16 3.85 -2.45 -16.08
C ALA A 16 3.81 -2.66 -14.56
N LEU A 17 4.97 -2.62 -13.91
CA LEU A 17 5.08 -2.83 -12.46
C LEU A 17 4.70 -1.61 -11.62
N ASP A 18 4.33 -0.49 -12.25
CA ASP A 18 3.97 0.72 -11.53
C ASP A 18 2.66 0.51 -10.76
N ARG A 19 2.77 0.47 -9.43
CA ARG A 19 1.65 0.31 -8.51
C ARG A 19 1.10 1.70 -8.23
N LYS A 20 -0.15 1.96 -8.61
CA LYS A 20 -0.79 3.25 -8.39
C LYS A 20 -1.84 3.14 -7.30
N ILE A 21 -1.84 4.14 -6.44
CA ILE A 21 -2.82 4.28 -5.36
C ILE A 21 -3.56 5.57 -5.64
N ILE A 22 -4.86 5.46 -5.85
CA ILE A 22 -5.74 6.58 -6.13
C ILE A 22 -6.58 6.80 -4.88
N LEU A 23 -6.42 7.98 -4.29
CA LEU A 23 -7.23 8.45 -3.18
C LEU A 23 -8.34 9.31 -3.77
N SER A 24 -9.59 8.96 -3.47
CA SER A 24 -10.78 9.66 -3.92
C SER A 24 -11.68 9.93 -2.72
N ASP A 25 -12.68 10.80 -2.88
CA ASP A 25 -13.63 11.09 -1.81
C ASP A 25 -14.49 9.86 -1.42
N GLU A 26 -14.68 8.90 -2.34
CA GLU A 26 -15.44 7.68 -2.09
C GLU A 26 -14.61 6.57 -1.39
N GLY A 27 -13.29 6.59 -1.56
CA GLY A 27 -12.43 5.52 -1.06
C GLY A 27 -11.00 5.54 -1.58
N ILE A 28 -10.30 4.44 -1.29
CA ILE A 28 -8.96 4.14 -1.79
C ILE A 28 -9.06 3.05 -2.84
N MET A 29 -8.49 3.33 -4.01
CA MET A 29 -8.29 2.33 -5.04
C MET A 29 -6.79 2.02 -5.18
N TYR A 30 -6.46 0.75 -4.94
CA TYR A 30 -5.18 0.17 -5.29
C TYR A 30 -5.29 -0.44 -6.68
N THR A 31 -4.51 0.06 -7.63
CA THR A 31 -4.38 -0.54 -8.95
C THR A 31 -2.95 -1.00 -9.19
N SER A 32 -2.81 -2.29 -9.43
CA SER A 32 -1.62 -2.93 -9.95
C SER A 32 -2.02 -3.73 -11.18
N LEU A 33 -1.08 -4.04 -12.07
CA LEU A 33 -1.36 -4.85 -13.26
C LEU A 33 -2.10 -6.15 -12.95
N LEU A 34 -1.76 -6.80 -11.83
CA LEU A 34 -2.33 -8.08 -11.43
C LEU A 34 -3.60 -7.94 -10.58
N ARG A 35 -3.81 -6.79 -9.94
CA ARG A 35 -4.88 -6.62 -8.96
C ARG A 35 -5.37 -5.20 -8.92
N LYS A 36 -6.65 -5.03 -9.22
CA LYS A 36 -7.44 -3.86 -8.84
C LYS A 36 -8.19 -4.20 -7.57
N TYR A 37 -8.06 -3.36 -6.57
CA TYR A 37 -8.74 -3.51 -5.29
C TYR A 37 -9.19 -2.14 -4.81
N GLN A 38 -10.47 -2.02 -4.53
CA GLN A 38 -11.09 -0.79 -4.05
C GLN A 38 -11.64 -1.03 -2.65
N MET A 39 -11.39 -0.08 -1.76
CA MET A 39 -11.90 -0.06 -0.40
C MET A 39 -12.55 1.30 -0.16
N LYS A 40 -13.83 1.29 0.23
CA LYS A 40 -14.54 2.54 0.58
C LYS A 40 -14.08 3.03 1.95
N TRP A 41 -14.09 4.34 2.17
CA TRP A 41 -13.67 4.90 3.47
C TRP A 41 -14.55 4.42 4.64
N GLU A 42 -15.83 4.16 4.37
CA GLU A 42 -16.77 3.59 5.34
C GLU A 42 -16.39 2.19 5.82
N GLU A 43 -15.66 1.44 4.99
CA GLU A 43 -15.16 0.10 5.34
C GLU A 43 -13.81 0.15 6.06
N VAL A 44 -13.17 1.32 6.11
CA VAL A 44 -11.86 1.48 6.75
C VAL A 44 -12.05 1.67 8.25
N GLU A 45 -11.76 0.60 8.98
CA GLU A 45 -11.76 0.60 10.44
C GLU A 45 -10.43 1.09 11.03
N GLU A 46 -9.31 0.87 10.33
CA GLU A 46 -7.98 1.22 10.85
C GLU A 46 -7.00 1.62 9.74
N ILE A 47 -6.26 2.70 9.99
CA ILE A 47 -5.06 3.08 9.25
C ILE A 47 -3.90 3.10 10.22
N GLY A 48 -2.93 2.21 10.02
CA GLY A 48 -1.80 2.06 10.93
C GLY A 48 -0.48 1.76 10.23
N VAL A 49 0.62 2.08 10.88
CA VAL A 49 1.96 1.71 10.41
C VAL A 49 2.26 0.28 10.84
N VAL A 50 2.74 -0.54 9.90
CA VAL A 50 3.11 -1.95 10.12
C VAL A 50 4.51 -2.20 9.62
N ASN A 51 5.22 -3.08 10.31
CA ASN A 51 6.56 -3.50 9.93
C ASN A 51 6.45 -4.85 9.21
N TYR A 52 7.01 -4.92 8.01
CA TYR A 52 7.11 -6.15 7.25
C TYR A 52 8.52 -6.71 7.40
N GLY A 53 8.58 -7.98 7.81
CA GLY A 53 9.81 -8.75 7.91
C GLY A 53 9.51 -10.19 7.52
N PRO A 54 10.07 -10.74 6.44
CA PRO A 54 9.88 -12.15 6.11
C PRO A 54 10.54 -13.08 7.14
N TYR A 55 11.40 -12.53 8.01
CA TYR A 55 12.03 -13.23 9.12
C TYR A 55 11.63 -12.56 10.45
N PRO A 56 11.39 -13.34 11.51
CA PRO A 56 10.88 -12.84 12.80
C PRO A 56 11.83 -11.89 13.55
N VAL A 57 13.09 -11.78 13.09
CA VAL A 57 14.15 -11.00 13.75
C VAL A 57 14.50 -9.72 12.99
N SER A 58 14.02 -9.53 11.76
CA SER A 58 14.40 -8.37 10.94
C SER A 58 13.22 -7.68 10.28
N THR A 59 13.06 -6.39 10.58
CA THR A 59 12.18 -5.49 9.81
C THR A 59 12.85 -5.15 8.50
N THR A 60 12.25 -5.57 7.39
CA THR A 60 12.74 -5.30 6.04
C THR A 60 12.15 -4.02 5.46
N ALA A 61 10.89 -3.73 5.76
CA ALA A 61 10.21 -2.53 5.26
C ALA A 61 9.07 -2.09 6.18
N THR A 62 8.82 -0.79 6.22
CA THR A 62 7.68 -0.23 6.93
C THR A 62 6.61 0.20 5.93
N PHE A 63 5.38 -0.24 6.17
CA PHE A 63 4.23 0.06 5.34
C PHE A 63 3.15 0.74 6.16
N LEU A 64 2.36 1.58 5.50
CA LEU A 64 1.07 1.99 6.00
C LEU A 64 0.04 0.95 5.55
N CYS A 65 -0.69 0.41 6.50
CA CYS A 65 -1.71 -0.60 6.34
C CYS A 65 -3.08 0.04 6.51
N ILE A 66 -3.92 -0.08 5.49
CA ILE A 66 -5.30 0.40 5.50
C ILE A 66 -6.19 -0.83 5.48
N SER A 67 -6.93 -1.02 6.57
CA SER A 67 -7.56 -2.29 6.95
C SER A 67 -9.04 -2.11 7.28
N LYS A 68 -9.83 -3.14 6.97
CA LYS A 68 -11.22 -3.29 7.44
C LYS A 68 -11.32 -3.84 8.86
N GLU A 69 -10.19 -4.25 9.44
CA GLU A 69 -10.10 -4.80 10.80
C GLU A 69 -9.16 -3.96 11.66
N ARG A 70 -9.48 -3.85 12.96
CA ARG A 70 -8.67 -3.14 13.95
C ARG A 70 -7.54 -3.98 14.54
N GLY A 71 -6.53 -3.32 15.09
CA GLY A 71 -5.45 -3.94 15.85
C GLY A 71 -4.31 -4.49 15.00
N ARG A 72 -4.20 -4.09 13.73
CA ARG A 72 -3.07 -4.47 12.86
C ARG A 72 -1.89 -3.50 12.97
N ALA A 73 -2.13 -2.28 13.43
CA ALA A 73 -1.07 -1.28 13.64
C ALA A 73 0.02 -1.76 14.61
N GLY A 74 1.27 -1.34 14.37
CA GLY A 74 2.42 -1.65 15.21
C GLY A 74 2.92 -3.10 15.14
N ARG A 75 2.21 -4.01 14.44
CA ARG A 75 2.59 -5.41 14.34
C ARG A 75 3.69 -5.66 13.31
N LEU A 76 4.56 -6.62 13.62
CA LEU A 76 5.44 -7.25 12.63
C LEU A 76 4.61 -8.26 11.83
N ILE A 77 4.40 -7.99 10.54
CA ILE A 77 3.73 -8.89 9.63
C ILE A 77 4.76 -9.71 8.85
N LEU A 78 4.61 -11.03 8.91
CA LEU A 78 5.42 -11.97 8.13
C LEU A 78 4.90 -12.10 6.68
N ASN A 79 3.59 -11.90 6.49
CA ASN A 79 2.90 -12.01 5.22
C ASN A 79 1.97 -10.81 4.98
N LEU A 80 1.88 -10.38 3.72
CA LEU A 80 0.95 -9.33 3.28
C LEU A 80 -0.47 -9.93 3.17
N SER A 81 -1.39 -9.47 3.99
CA SER A 81 -2.80 -9.87 3.94
C SER A 81 -3.49 -9.32 2.68
N LYS A 82 -4.40 -10.09 2.10
CA LYS A 82 -5.15 -9.63 0.93
C LYS A 82 -6.18 -8.56 1.26
N ASP A 83 -6.54 -8.42 2.54
CA ASP A 83 -7.61 -7.55 3.02
C ASP A 83 -7.11 -6.18 3.48
N CYS A 84 -5.81 -5.93 3.29
CA CYS A 84 -5.19 -4.65 3.57
C CYS A 84 -4.56 -4.05 2.31
N ILE A 85 -4.68 -2.73 2.19
CA ILE A 85 -3.91 -1.96 1.23
C ILE A 85 -2.62 -1.54 1.91
N TYR A 86 -1.49 -2.03 1.39
CA TYR A 86 -0.16 -1.68 1.88
C TYR A 86 0.47 -0.60 1.01
N ILE A 87 0.86 0.49 1.64
CA ILE A 87 1.52 1.63 1.01
C ILE A 87 2.89 1.78 1.65
N LYS A 88 3.95 2.01 0.87
CA LYS A 88 5.26 2.29 1.48
C LYS A 88 5.13 3.50 2.40
N TYR A 89 5.51 3.36 3.67
CA TYR A 89 5.34 4.43 4.64
C TYR A 89 6.14 5.67 4.22
N ARG A 90 5.44 6.81 4.16
CA ARG A 90 6.03 8.13 3.94
C ARG A 90 5.30 9.11 4.84
N LYS A 91 6.05 9.92 5.61
CA LYS A 91 5.45 10.93 6.50
C LYS A 91 4.52 11.90 5.76
N SER A 92 4.81 12.20 4.48
CA SER A 92 3.98 13.06 3.64
C SER A 92 2.61 12.49 3.28
N LEU A 93 2.37 11.17 3.44
CA LEU A 93 1.07 10.56 3.17
C LEU A 93 0.08 10.79 4.32
N ILE A 94 0.55 10.98 5.55
CA ILE A 94 -0.29 11.21 6.72
C ILE A 94 -1.23 12.42 6.54
N PRO A 95 -0.74 13.63 6.19
CA PRO A 95 -1.63 14.78 5.98
C PRO A 95 -2.56 14.60 4.79
N LEU A 96 -2.17 13.81 3.77
CA LEU A 96 -3.01 13.52 2.61
C LEU A 96 -4.18 12.60 3.00
N LEU A 97 -3.91 11.55 3.77
CA LEU A 97 -4.93 10.61 4.25
C LEU A 97 -5.88 11.26 5.24
N ARG A 98 -5.39 12.16 6.10
CA ARG A 98 -6.23 12.95 7.02
C ARG A 98 -7.27 13.83 6.32
N LYS A 99 -7.10 14.13 5.02
CA LYS A 99 -8.13 14.86 4.26
C LYS A 99 -9.37 14.01 4.00
N TYR A 100 -9.20 12.71 3.84
CA TYR A 100 -10.27 11.79 3.44
C TYR A 100 -10.78 10.94 4.62
N TRP A 101 -9.89 10.55 5.54
CA TRP A 101 -10.24 9.72 6.69
C TRP A 101 -9.94 10.45 8.00
N ARG A 102 -10.97 10.55 8.85
CA ARG A 102 -10.91 11.31 10.11
C ARG A 102 -10.52 10.47 11.33
N GLY A 103 -10.30 9.17 11.16
CA GLY A 103 -9.88 8.31 12.25
C GLY A 103 -8.45 8.59 12.72
N GLU A 104 -8.09 8.01 13.86
CA GLU A 104 -6.75 8.12 14.41
C GLU A 104 -5.79 7.23 13.62
N ILE A 105 -4.74 7.84 13.05
CA ILE A 105 -3.70 7.11 12.34
C ILE A 105 -2.69 6.63 13.38
N GLN A 106 -2.64 5.32 13.61
CA GLN A 106 -1.70 4.72 14.56
C GLN A 106 -0.33 4.60 13.92
N THR A 107 0.60 5.50 14.28
CA THR A 107 1.99 5.52 13.80
C THR A 107 2.97 4.86 14.75
#